data_AF-A0A4P5WWM5-F1
#
_entry.id   AF-A0A4P5WWM5-F1
#
_cell.length_a   1.000
_cell.length_b   1.000
_cell.length_c   1.000
_cell.angle_alpha   90.00
_cell.angle_beta   90.00
_cell.angle_gamma   90.00
#
_symmetry.space_group_name_H-M   'P 1'
#
loop_
_entity.id
_entity.type
_entity.pdbx_description
1 polymer ?
#
loop_
_entity_poly.entity_id
_entity_poly.type
_entity_poly.pdbx_seq_one_letter_code
_entity_poly.pdbx_strand_id
1 'polypeptide(L)'
;MNTVAARPRSTAGALRAQGGGAGFTLIEMMVAAAIVMLLVGVTASGAAAARGGQKRFKASADIAKLDAVIQQHFTWCQSLRLSGTGSRADLVARRISGDMPDNWSDVAYMAGRPAEFTSGPQQAYVGVWKSLRAANSSSPSADVADAECLYMMVTRGGLADCLACSELEGIGTGDTDGDGAKEFLDPWGNPIRYVLWPQAFELPPGTSFFPGGARTRPLIFSHGPDGLGTTKVNAGGNLPSVAGGLGGHDGSGTDRRVDNVTNFDAEAQR
;
A
#
# COMPACT_ATOMS: atom_id res chain seq x y z
N MET A 1 -31.40 46.24 -58.63
CA MET A 1 -30.81 46.03 -59.97
C MET A 1 -29.85 44.86 -59.82
N ASN A 2 -30.00 43.67 -60.41
CA ASN A 2 -30.73 43.26 -61.60
C ASN A 2 -31.38 41.89 -61.41
N THR A 3 -32.41 41.68 -62.22
CA THR A 3 -33.38 40.60 -62.28
C THR A 3 -32.98 39.55 -63.35
N VAL A 4 -33.70 38.41 -63.40
CA VAL A 4 -33.87 37.46 -64.55
C VAL A 4 -32.82 36.32 -64.62
N ALA A 5 -33.10 35.03 -64.86
CA ALA A 5 -34.29 34.25 -65.23
C ALA A 5 -34.16 32.77 -64.80
N ALA A 6 -35.31 32.11 -64.70
CA ALA A 6 -35.50 30.67 -64.55
C ALA A 6 -35.24 29.87 -65.86
N ARG A 7 -34.88 28.58 -65.72
CA ARG A 7 -35.61 27.46 -66.35
C ARG A 7 -35.17 26.08 -65.80
N PRO A 8 -36.10 25.12 -65.66
CA PRO A 8 -35.81 23.74 -65.23
C PRO A 8 -35.60 22.79 -66.42
N ARG A 9 -34.81 21.73 -66.23
CA ARG A 9 -34.84 20.52 -67.07
C ARG A 9 -34.80 19.28 -66.20
N SER A 10 -35.92 18.57 -66.20
CA SER A 10 -36.05 17.17 -65.83
C SER A 10 -35.41 16.30 -66.90
N THR A 11 -34.54 15.37 -66.50
CA THR A 11 -34.43 14.06 -67.15
C THR A 11 -34.06 13.05 -66.08
N ALA A 12 -35.04 12.22 -65.74
CA ALA A 12 -34.87 10.95 -65.05
C ALA A 12 -33.81 10.10 -65.79
N GLY A 13 -32.87 9.53 -65.02
CA GLY A 13 -31.79 8.71 -65.55
C GLY A 13 -31.30 7.71 -64.51
N ALA A 14 -31.89 6.52 -64.56
CA ALA A 14 -31.37 5.24 -64.07
C ALA A 14 -30.95 5.13 -62.60
N LEU A 15 -31.90 4.65 -61.78
CA LEU A 15 -31.64 3.81 -60.61
C LEU A 15 -30.63 2.71 -60.99
N ARG A 16 -29.38 2.85 -60.53
CA ARG A 16 -28.39 1.78 -60.58
C ARG A 16 -28.88 0.62 -59.72
N ALA A 17 -28.88 -0.56 -60.33
CA ALA A 17 -29.24 -1.84 -59.77
C ALA A 17 -28.75 -2.02 -58.33
N GLN A 18 -29.68 -2.34 -57.43
CA GLN A 18 -29.39 -3.01 -56.18
C GLN A 18 -28.60 -4.27 -56.51
N GLY A 19 -27.30 -4.28 -56.15
CA GLY A 19 -26.51 -5.49 -56.13
C GLY A 19 -27.22 -6.48 -55.22
N GLY A 20 -27.57 -7.64 -55.78
CA GLY A 20 -28.27 -8.70 -55.06
C GLY A 20 -27.53 -9.02 -53.76
N GLY A 21 -28.22 -8.83 -52.63
CA GLY A 21 -27.72 -9.26 -51.34
C GLY A 21 -27.55 -10.76 -51.36
N ALA A 22 -26.32 -11.23 -51.53
CA ALA A 22 -25.95 -12.60 -51.22
C ALA A 22 -26.22 -12.78 -49.72
N GLY A 23 -27.27 -13.52 -49.38
CA GLY A 23 -27.56 -13.86 -47.99
C GLY A 23 -26.41 -14.68 -47.44
N PHE A 24 -25.83 -14.24 -46.32
CA PHE A 24 -24.80 -14.98 -45.59
C PHE A 24 -25.35 -16.36 -45.22
N THR A 25 -24.57 -17.39 -45.50
CA THR A 25 -24.97 -18.75 -45.12
C THR A 25 -24.90 -18.89 -43.60
N LEU A 26 -25.79 -19.69 -43.01
CA LEU A 26 -25.83 -19.93 -41.57
C LEU A 26 -24.49 -20.47 -41.04
N ILE A 27 -23.79 -21.26 -41.88
CA ILE A 27 -22.44 -21.77 -41.64
C ILE A 27 -21.41 -20.63 -41.53
N GLU A 28 -21.47 -19.62 -42.39
CA GLU A 28 -20.52 -18.50 -42.39
C GLU A 28 -20.64 -17.67 -41.11
N MET A 29 -21.88 -17.45 -40.64
CA MET A 29 -22.13 -16.80 -39.36
C MET A 29 -21.66 -17.65 -38.17
N MET A 30 -21.79 -18.98 -38.23
CA MET A 30 -21.27 -19.88 -37.18
C MET A 30 -19.73 -19.87 -37.13
N VAL A 31 -19.07 -19.92 -38.28
CA VAL A 31 -17.60 -19.88 -38.35
C VAL A 31 -17.07 -18.53 -37.88
N ALA A 32 -17.70 -17.42 -38.29
CA ALA A 32 -17.34 -16.08 -37.83
C ALA A 32 -17.51 -15.96 -36.31
N ALA A 33 -18.62 -16.43 -35.75
CA ALA A 33 -18.85 -16.41 -34.30
C ALA A 33 -17.79 -17.25 -33.55
N ALA A 34 -17.44 -18.44 -34.07
CA ALA A 34 -16.41 -19.28 -33.46
C ALA A 34 -15.03 -18.63 -33.45
N ILE A 35 -14.62 -18.00 -34.56
CA ILE A 35 -13.34 -17.28 -34.67
C ILE A 35 -13.32 -16.08 -33.72
N VAL A 36 -14.41 -15.31 -33.65
CA VAL A 36 -14.50 -14.14 -32.75
C VAL A 36 -14.42 -14.59 -31.29
N MET A 37 -15.13 -15.63 -30.88
CA MET A 37 -15.04 -16.15 -29.50
C MET A 37 -13.61 -16.62 -29.16
N LEU A 38 -12.94 -17.29 -30.10
CA LEU A 38 -11.55 -17.71 -29.92
C LEU A 38 -10.60 -16.50 -29.76
N LEU A 39 -10.72 -15.50 -30.63
CA LEU A 39 -9.90 -14.28 -30.57
C LEU A 39 -10.16 -13.49 -29.28
N VAL A 40 -11.41 -13.37 -28.85
CA VAL A 40 -11.75 -12.70 -27.58
C VAL A 40 -11.12 -13.45 -26.39
N GLY A 41 -11.17 -14.78 -26.38
CA GLY A 41 -10.57 -15.60 -25.33
C GLY A 41 -9.06 -15.38 -25.18
N VAL A 42 -8.32 -15.43 -26.29
CA VAL A 42 -6.85 -15.21 -26.29
C VAL A 42 -6.50 -13.77 -25.94
N THR A 43 -7.26 -12.78 -26.44
CA THR A 43 -6.98 -11.37 -26.17
C THR A 43 -7.22 -11.02 -24.69
N ALA A 44 -8.28 -11.56 -24.09
CA ALA A 44 -8.64 -11.31 -22.70
C ALA A 44 -7.59 -11.87 -21.72
N SER A 45 -7.05 -13.07 -21.96
CA SER A 45 -6.04 -13.68 -21.08
C SER A 45 -4.72 -12.91 -21.08
N GLY A 46 -4.25 -12.45 -22.25
CA GLY A 46 -3.07 -11.61 -22.36
C GLY A 46 -3.23 -10.26 -21.63
N ALA A 47 -4.39 -9.62 -21.77
CA ALA A 47 -4.68 -8.35 -21.10
C ALA A 47 -4.74 -8.49 -19.56
N ALA A 48 -5.29 -9.59 -19.04
CA ALA A 48 -5.36 -9.84 -17.60
C ALA A 48 -3.96 -10.03 -16.98
N ALA A 49 -3.11 -10.83 -17.62
CA ALA A 49 -1.73 -11.04 -17.16
C ALA A 49 -0.91 -9.74 -17.17
N ALA A 50 -1.04 -8.93 -18.23
CA ALA A 50 -0.35 -7.64 -18.32
C ALA A 50 -0.76 -6.67 -17.19
N ARG A 51 -2.06 -6.60 -16.86
CA ARG A 51 -2.56 -5.77 -15.75
C ARG A 51 -2.03 -6.26 -14.40
N GLY A 52 -1.93 -7.57 -14.20
CA GLY A 52 -1.34 -8.15 -12.97
C GLY A 52 0.11 -7.71 -12.76
N GLY A 53 0.93 -7.77 -13.81
CA GLY A 53 2.32 -7.29 -13.78
C GLY A 53 2.43 -5.79 -13.51
N GLN A 54 1.57 -4.97 -14.14
CA GLN A 54 1.52 -3.52 -13.90
C GLN A 54 1.17 -3.18 -12.45
N LYS A 55 0.19 -3.89 -11.86
CA LYS A 55 -0.18 -3.68 -10.45
C LYS A 55 0.96 -4.05 -9.50
N ARG A 56 1.66 -5.16 -9.73
CA ARG A 56 2.86 -5.53 -8.94
C ARG A 56 3.95 -4.48 -9.06
N PHE A 57 4.26 -4.05 -10.27
CA PHE A 57 5.26 -2.99 -10.49
C PHE A 57 4.88 -1.69 -9.77
N LYS A 58 3.61 -1.28 -9.86
CA LYS A 58 3.13 -0.11 -9.12
C LYS A 58 3.22 -0.29 -7.61
N ALA A 59 2.85 -1.46 -7.08
CA ALA A 59 2.95 -1.75 -5.65
C ALA A 59 4.41 -1.66 -5.17
N SER A 60 5.36 -2.25 -5.90
CA SER A 60 6.79 -2.15 -5.59
C SER A 60 7.28 -0.70 -5.64
N ALA A 61 6.82 0.09 -6.62
CA ALA A 61 7.17 1.50 -6.73
C ALA A 61 6.60 2.35 -5.58
N ASP A 62 5.34 2.12 -5.20
CA ASP A 62 4.70 2.79 -4.07
C ASP A 62 5.39 2.43 -2.74
N ILE A 63 5.74 1.15 -2.55
CA ILE A 63 6.52 0.69 -1.38
C ILE A 63 7.92 1.32 -1.37
N ALA A 64 8.61 1.41 -2.50
CA ALA A 64 9.94 2.02 -2.57
C ALA A 64 9.93 3.51 -2.20
N LYS A 65 8.88 4.24 -2.59
CA LYS A 65 8.68 5.64 -2.19
C LYS A 65 8.47 5.76 -0.68
N LEU A 66 7.61 4.92 -0.11
CA LEU A 66 7.36 4.89 1.34
C LEU A 66 8.63 4.51 2.11
N ASP A 67 9.38 3.51 1.63
CA ASP A 67 10.65 3.08 2.22
C ASP A 67 11.66 4.23 2.26
N ALA A 68 11.81 5.01 1.18
CA ALA A 68 12.72 6.15 1.17
C ALA A 68 12.42 7.15 2.31
N VAL A 69 11.15 7.50 2.52
CA VAL A 69 10.72 8.42 3.59
C VAL A 69 10.95 7.81 4.98
N ILE A 70 10.58 6.53 5.16
CA ILE A 70 10.72 5.83 6.43
C ILE A 70 12.20 5.61 6.80
N GLN A 71 13.04 5.24 5.84
CA GLN A 71 14.48 5.05 6.08
C GLN A 71 15.18 6.36 6.43
N GLN A 72 14.77 7.48 5.81
CA GLN A 72 15.24 8.80 6.20
C GLN A 72 14.90 9.09 7.68
N HIS A 73 13.67 8.82 8.11
CA HIS A 73 13.29 9.02 9.51
C HIS A 73 14.02 8.09 10.47
N PHE A 74 14.11 6.81 10.09
CA PHE A 74 14.73 5.78 10.90
C PHE A 74 16.20 6.10 11.15
N THR A 75 16.92 6.50 10.11
CA THR A 75 18.32 6.93 10.20
C THR A 75 18.46 8.19 11.06
N TRP A 76 17.54 9.15 10.92
CA TRP A 76 17.51 10.32 11.79
C TRP A 76 17.33 9.93 13.26
N CYS A 77 16.36 9.07 13.58
CA CYS A 77 16.11 8.61 14.94
C CYS A 77 17.31 7.86 15.54
N GLN A 78 18.00 7.04 14.73
CA GLN A 78 19.21 6.33 15.16
C GLN A 78 20.38 7.27 15.49
N SER A 79 20.43 8.45 14.87
CA SER A 79 21.50 9.43 15.07
C SER A 79 21.35 10.23 16.37
N LEU A 80 20.15 10.24 16.97
CA LEU A 80 19.86 11.02 18.16
C LEU A 80 20.70 10.56 19.37
N ARG A 81 21.20 11.53 20.13
CA ARG A 81 21.87 11.26 21.40
C ARG A 81 20.84 11.00 22.48
N LEU A 82 21.03 9.92 23.21
CA LEU A 82 20.11 9.50 24.27
C LEU A 82 20.75 9.73 25.63
N SER A 83 19.93 10.21 26.55
CA SER A 83 20.27 10.37 27.96
C SER A 83 19.21 9.62 28.77
N GLY A 84 19.63 8.85 29.76
CA GLY A 84 18.71 8.08 30.58
C GLY A 84 19.39 6.94 31.33
N THR A 85 18.62 6.27 32.18
CA THR A 85 19.03 5.05 32.89
C THR A 85 18.58 3.82 32.10
N GLY A 86 19.45 2.84 31.93
CA GLY A 86 19.17 1.62 31.15
C GLY A 86 20.27 1.31 30.12
N SER A 87 20.13 0.20 29.40
CA SER A 87 21.05 -0.09 28.30
C SER A 87 20.82 0.92 27.18
N ARG A 88 21.89 1.30 26.47
CA ARG A 88 21.78 2.19 25.31
C ARG A 88 20.82 1.61 24.27
N ALA A 89 20.82 0.28 24.10
CA ALA A 89 19.94 -0.40 23.16
C ALA A 89 18.46 -0.20 23.50
N ASP A 90 18.08 -0.33 24.78
CA ASP A 90 16.69 -0.15 25.22
C ASP A 90 16.23 1.30 25.06
N LEU A 91 17.12 2.26 25.39
CA LEU A 91 16.82 3.68 25.20
C LEU A 91 16.62 4.00 23.70
N VAL A 92 17.47 3.44 22.81
CA VAL A 92 17.33 3.61 21.35
C VAL A 92 16.02 3.01 20.87
N ALA A 93 15.75 1.77 21.25
CA ALA A 93 14.53 1.07 20.84
C ALA A 93 13.27 1.81 21.30
N ARG A 94 13.23 2.24 22.57
CA ARG A 94 12.11 2.99 23.14
C ARG A 94 11.92 4.34 22.44
N ARG A 95 13.02 5.05 22.15
CA ARG A 95 12.93 6.34 21.46
C ARG A 95 12.41 6.18 20.04
N ILE A 96 13.01 5.25 19.27
CA ILE A 96 12.60 4.97 17.89
C ILE A 96 11.14 4.50 17.87
N SER A 97 10.73 3.62 18.78
CA SER A 97 9.34 3.13 18.82
C SER A 97 8.33 4.23 19.19
N GLY A 98 8.74 5.28 19.89
CA GLY A 98 7.91 6.45 20.13
C GLY A 98 7.81 7.39 18.92
N ASP A 99 8.91 7.62 18.22
CA ASP A 99 8.92 8.44 16.99
C ASP A 99 8.35 7.67 15.77
N MET A 100 8.38 6.34 15.80
CA MET A 100 7.94 5.41 14.75
C MET A 100 7.04 4.28 15.27
N PRO A 101 5.84 4.57 15.79
CA PRO A 101 4.94 3.52 16.25
C PRO A 101 4.50 2.63 15.08
N ASP A 102 4.37 1.32 15.31
CA ASP A 102 3.77 0.37 14.37
C ASP A 102 2.40 -0.14 14.85
N ASN A 103 1.87 0.40 15.95
CA ASN A 103 0.55 0.06 16.47
C ASN A 103 -0.03 1.20 17.33
N TRP A 104 -1.36 1.31 17.38
CA TRP A 104 -2.08 2.20 18.30
C TRP A 104 -1.82 1.93 19.78
N SER A 105 -1.43 0.72 20.18
CA SER A 105 -1.00 0.43 21.55
C SER A 105 0.17 1.33 21.98
N ASP A 106 1.13 1.56 21.08
CA ASP A 106 2.26 2.46 21.34
C ASP A 106 1.80 3.90 21.47
N VAL A 107 0.88 4.35 20.61
CA VAL A 107 0.33 5.70 20.67
C VAL A 107 -0.48 5.92 21.96
N ALA A 108 -1.25 4.92 22.38
CA ALA A 108 -1.96 4.94 23.66
C ALA A 108 -0.99 4.96 24.85
N TYR A 109 0.12 4.21 24.77
CA TYR A 109 1.18 4.22 25.77
C TYR A 109 1.80 5.62 25.91
N MET A 110 2.07 6.30 24.78
CA MET A 110 2.56 7.67 24.73
C MET A 110 1.55 8.65 25.32
N ALA A 111 0.27 8.51 24.99
CA ALA A 111 -0.80 9.37 25.49
C ALA A 111 -0.93 9.32 27.02
N GLY A 112 -0.63 8.18 27.63
CA GLY A 112 -0.58 8.01 29.09
C GLY A 112 0.68 8.57 29.76
N ARG A 113 1.71 8.96 29.00
CA ARG A 113 3.01 9.43 29.49
C ARG A 113 3.51 10.70 28.78
N PRO A 114 2.74 11.80 28.79
CA PRO A 114 3.06 12.99 28.00
C PRO A 114 4.38 13.67 28.39
N ALA A 115 4.85 13.51 29.63
CA ALA A 115 6.14 14.05 30.07
C ALA A 115 7.34 13.30 29.48
N GLU A 116 7.15 12.06 29.04
CA GLU A 116 8.20 11.22 28.47
C GLU A 116 8.30 11.38 26.94
N PHE A 117 7.16 11.51 26.28
CA PHE A 117 7.05 11.57 24.82
C PHE A 117 6.72 12.99 24.37
N THR A 118 7.72 13.87 24.37
CA THR A 118 7.56 15.32 24.16
C THR A 118 7.87 15.79 22.75
N SER A 119 8.28 14.91 21.83
CA SER A 119 8.62 15.32 20.46
C SER A 119 7.39 15.82 19.71
N GLY A 120 7.58 16.77 18.79
CA GLY A 120 6.49 17.27 17.94
C GLY A 120 5.70 16.15 17.24
N PRO A 121 6.38 15.19 16.58
CA PRO A 121 5.74 14.01 15.98
C PRO A 121 4.92 13.19 16.98
N GLN A 122 5.50 12.84 18.14
CA GLN A 122 4.83 12.07 19.19
C GLN A 122 3.54 12.74 19.66
N GLN A 123 3.59 14.06 19.89
CA GLN A 123 2.41 14.84 20.29
C GLN A 123 1.36 14.90 19.19
N ALA A 124 1.77 14.99 17.93
CA ALA A 124 0.84 14.93 16.79
C ALA A 124 0.12 13.58 16.72
N TYR A 125 0.85 12.47 16.91
CA TYR A 125 0.27 11.12 16.92
C TYR A 125 -0.74 10.94 18.05
N VAL A 126 -0.38 11.37 19.26
CA VAL A 126 -1.28 11.37 20.42
C VAL A 126 -2.53 12.23 20.16
N GLY A 127 -2.39 13.35 19.46
CA GLY A 127 -3.51 14.19 19.03
C GLY A 127 -4.47 13.46 18.09
N VAL A 128 -3.95 12.77 17.08
CA VAL A 128 -4.74 11.94 16.14
C VAL A 128 -5.50 10.86 16.91
N TRP A 129 -4.82 10.08 17.75
CA TRP A 129 -5.46 9.02 18.55
C TRP A 129 -6.58 9.54 19.45
N LYS A 130 -6.38 10.69 20.12
CA LYS A 130 -7.44 11.33 20.93
C LYS A 130 -8.63 11.74 20.07
N SER A 131 -8.39 12.25 18.86
CA SER A 131 -9.46 12.68 17.95
C SER A 131 -10.29 11.50 17.43
N LEU A 132 -9.64 10.39 17.05
CA LEU A 132 -10.32 9.16 16.62
C LEU A 132 -11.20 8.59 17.73
N ARG A 133 -10.67 8.51 18.97
CA ARG A 133 -11.45 8.05 20.12
C ARG A 133 -12.63 8.94 20.46
N ALA A 134 -12.48 10.26 20.30
CA ALA A 134 -13.58 11.19 20.50
C ALA A 134 -14.67 11.05 19.44
N ALA A 135 -14.28 10.71 18.20
CA ALA A 135 -15.22 10.48 17.10
C ALA A 135 -15.95 9.13 17.20
N ASN A 136 -15.25 8.05 17.58
CA ASN A 136 -15.76 6.69 17.39
C ASN A 136 -16.15 5.93 18.67
N SER A 137 -16.01 6.50 19.87
CA SER A 137 -16.28 5.87 21.18
C SER A 137 -15.49 4.58 21.49
N SER A 138 -15.05 3.84 20.48
CA SER A 138 -14.08 2.75 20.52
C SER A 138 -12.67 3.25 20.20
N SER A 139 -11.66 2.50 20.65
CA SER A 139 -10.29 2.67 20.17
C SER A 139 -10.24 2.30 18.67
N PRO A 140 -9.31 2.91 17.90
CA PRO A 140 -8.99 2.44 16.57
C PRO A 140 -8.72 0.94 16.55
N SER A 141 -9.06 0.30 15.43
CA SER A 141 -8.94 -1.13 15.22
C SER A 141 -7.50 -1.61 15.36
N ALA A 142 -7.32 -2.85 15.81
CA ALA A 142 -5.99 -3.46 15.88
C ALA A 142 -5.61 -4.19 14.59
N ASP A 143 -6.57 -4.42 13.67
CA ASP A 143 -6.40 -5.31 12.53
C ASP A 143 -5.48 -4.73 11.45
N VAL A 144 -5.50 -3.41 11.30
CA VAL A 144 -4.73 -2.62 10.31
C VAL A 144 -3.98 -1.44 10.97
N ALA A 145 -3.85 -1.47 12.29
CA ALA A 145 -3.20 -0.44 13.10
C ALA A 145 -1.80 -0.06 12.59
N ASP A 146 -1.08 -1.02 12.02
CA ASP A 146 0.26 -0.82 11.49
C ASP A 146 0.27 -0.01 10.19
N ALA A 147 -0.69 -0.23 9.31
CA ALA A 147 -0.88 0.54 8.08
C ALA A 147 -1.34 1.98 8.38
N GLU A 148 -2.19 2.14 9.39
CA GLU A 148 -2.65 3.45 9.86
C GLU A 148 -1.54 4.24 10.53
N CYS A 149 -0.72 3.57 11.35
CA CYS A 149 0.46 4.17 11.95
C CYS A 149 1.47 4.58 10.87
N LEU A 150 1.65 3.77 9.81
CA LEU A 150 2.46 4.16 8.65
C LEU A 150 1.97 5.45 8.01
N TYR A 151 0.67 5.53 7.72
CA TYR A 151 0.06 6.74 7.17
C TYR A 151 0.26 7.95 8.09
N MET A 152 0.01 7.77 9.38
CA MET A 152 0.16 8.82 10.38
C MET A 152 1.62 9.32 10.47
N MET A 153 2.61 8.42 10.52
CA MET A 153 4.02 8.81 10.55
C MET A 153 4.40 9.65 9.33
N VAL A 154 4.03 9.19 8.13
CA VAL A 154 4.38 9.86 6.88
C VAL A 154 3.68 11.23 6.77
N THR A 155 2.42 11.33 7.19
CA THR A 155 1.61 12.55 7.01
C THR A 155 1.67 13.55 8.17
N ARG A 156 2.00 13.10 9.38
CA ARG A 156 2.01 13.93 10.61
C ARG A 156 3.35 13.96 11.33
N GLY A 157 4.28 13.07 11.00
CA GLY A 157 5.55 12.90 11.73
C GLY A 157 6.59 14.00 11.49
N GLY A 158 6.24 15.12 10.85
CA GLY A 158 7.18 16.20 10.52
C GLY A 158 8.29 15.77 9.56
N LEU A 159 8.14 14.62 8.91
CA LEU A 159 9.08 14.00 7.99
C LEU A 159 9.00 14.55 6.57
N ALA A 160 7.79 14.85 6.16
CA ALA A 160 7.47 15.44 4.88
C ALA A 160 7.66 16.97 4.98
N ASP A 161 8.92 17.43 4.99
CA ASP A 161 9.22 18.86 4.82
C ASP A 161 8.95 19.24 3.35
N CYS A 162 7.67 19.32 2.95
CA CYS A 162 7.11 19.62 1.62
C CYS A 162 7.60 18.81 0.39
N LEU A 163 8.79 18.20 0.40
CA LEU A 163 9.37 17.44 -0.72
C LEU A 163 8.72 16.06 -0.88
N ALA A 164 8.35 15.41 0.24
CA ALA A 164 7.73 14.10 0.22
C ALA A 164 6.27 14.13 -0.26
N CYS A 165 5.57 15.28 -0.22
CA CYS A 165 4.17 15.36 -0.63
C CYS A 165 3.98 15.05 -2.12
N SER A 166 4.88 15.54 -2.99
CA SER A 166 4.84 15.22 -4.43
C SER A 166 5.34 13.80 -4.73
N GLU A 167 6.28 13.28 -3.93
CA GLU A 167 6.79 11.92 -4.14
C GLU A 167 5.73 10.87 -3.80
N LEU A 168 4.89 11.16 -2.81
CA LEU A 168 3.76 10.33 -2.38
C LEU A 168 2.49 10.53 -3.22
N GLU A 169 2.47 11.49 -4.15
CA GLU A 169 1.36 11.60 -5.10
C GLU A 169 1.21 10.31 -5.91
N GLY A 170 -0.05 9.91 -6.10
CA GLY A 170 -0.42 8.72 -6.85
C GLY A 170 -0.39 7.41 -6.04
N ILE A 171 0.00 7.44 -4.76
CA ILE A 171 -0.27 6.33 -3.83
C ILE A 171 -1.74 6.41 -3.41
N GLY A 172 -2.46 5.29 -3.46
CA GLY A 172 -3.85 5.23 -3.01
C GLY A 172 -3.93 5.54 -1.52
N THR A 173 -5.01 6.19 -1.07
CA THR A 173 -5.27 6.39 0.37
C THR A 173 -6.75 6.15 0.65
N GLY A 174 -7.05 5.57 1.80
CA GLY A 174 -8.43 5.24 2.20
C GLY A 174 -8.51 4.83 3.66
N ASP A 175 -9.71 4.54 4.12
CA ASP A 175 -10.03 3.99 5.43
C ASP A 175 -10.74 2.65 5.14
N THR A 176 -10.01 1.53 5.29
CA THR A 176 -10.50 0.22 4.84
C THR A 176 -11.40 -0.49 5.85
N ASP A 177 -11.34 -0.10 7.13
CA ASP A 177 -12.13 -0.74 8.19
C ASP A 177 -13.17 0.20 8.85
N GLY A 178 -13.21 1.47 8.44
CA GLY A 178 -14.24 2.43 8.78
C GLY A 178 -14.06 3.09 10.14
N ASP A 179 -12.88 3.03 10.73
CA ASP A 179 -12.58 3.58 12.05
C ASP A 179 -12.11 5.06 12.01
N GLY A 180 -12.08 5.66 10.82
CA GLY A 180 -11.70 7.05 10.56
C GLY A 180 -10.19 7.27 10.45
N ALA A 181 -9.35 6.29 10.78
CA ALA A 181 -7.95 6.32 10.44
C ALA A 181 -7.75 6.00 8.96
N LYS A 182 -6.72 6.61 8.37
CA LYS A 182 -6.40 6.41 6.96
C LYS A 182 -5.16 5.57 6.81
N GLU A 183 -5.08 4.86 5.71
CA GLU A 183 -3.99 3.98 5.32
C GLU A 183 -3.54 4.33 3.90
N PHE A 184 -2.31 3.95 3.56
CA PHE A 184 -1.91 3.86 2.16
C PHE A 184 -2.43 2.57 1.56
N LEU A 185 -2.98 2.63 0.36
CA LEU A 185 -3.55 1.49 -0.36
C LEU A 185 -2.69 1.13 -1.54
N ASP A 186 -2.49 -0.18 -1.72
CA ASP A 186 -1.86 -0.74 -2.88
C ASP A 186 -2.80 -0.75 -4.12
N PRO A 187 -2.33 -1.17 -5.31
CA PRO A 187 -3.14 -1.21 -6.52
C PRO A 187 -4.29 -2.23 -6.53
N TRP A 188 -4.40 -3.07 -5.52
CA TRP A 188 -5.53 -3.97 -5.30
C TRP A 188 -6.52 -3.43 -4.26
N GLY A 189 -6.17 -2.34 -3.58
CA GLY A 189 -6.98 -1.72 -2.55
C GLY A 189 -6.70 -2.24 -1.15
N ASN A 190 -5.65 -3.06 -0.98
CA ASN A 190 -5.26 -3.54 0.34
C ASN A 190 -4.36 -2.52 1.04
N PRO A 191 -4.42 -2.41 2.38
CA PRO A 191 -3.50 -1.56 3.13
C PRO A 191 -2.03 -1.97 2.95
N ILE A 192 -1.16 -0.97 2.75
CA ILE A 192 0.29 -1.12 2.81
C ILE A 192 0.70 -1.10 4.28
N ARG A 193 1.36 -2.16 4.71
CA ARG A 193 1.58 -2.55 6.09
C ARG A 193 3.02 -2.29 6.52
N TYR A 194 3.25 -2.15 7.82
CA TYR A 194 4.50 -1.66 8.39
C TYR A 194 4.93 -2.43 9.64
N VAL A 195 6.21 -2.78 9.73
CA VAL A 195 6.79 -3.33 10.97
C VAL A 195 8.09 -2.62 11.25
N LEU A 196 8.19 -1.98 12.42
CA LEU A 196 9.40 -1.26 12.80
C LEU A 196 10.58 -2.21 13.05
N TRP A 197 10.31 -3.31 13.77
CA TRP A 197 11.32 -4.28 14.20
C TRP A 197 11.04 -5.68 13.64
N PRO A 198 11.28 -5.95 12.35
CA PRO A 198 10.95 -7.22 11.72
C PRO A 198 11.97 -8.35 12.04
N GLN A 199 12.30 -8.58 13.33
CA GLN A 199 13.37 -9.50 13.72
C GLN A 199 13.14 -10.94 13.25
N ALA A 200 11.88 -11.38 13.24
CA ALA A 200 11.47 -12.71 12.82
C ALA A 200 11.02 -12.76 11.34
N PHE A 201 11.38 -11.76 10.53
CA PHE A 201 11.09 -11.79 9.10
C PHE A 201 11.98 -12.80 8.39
N GLU A 202 11.35 -13.69 7.63
CA GLU A 202 12.02 -14.73 6.85
C GLU A 202 11.89 -14.47 5.36
N LEU A 203 12.98 -14.60 4.61
CA LEU A 203 12.96 -14.49 3.16
C LEU A 203 14.22 -15.21 2.59
N PRO A 204 14.07 -16.32 1.85
CA PRO A 204 12.84 -17.06 1.56
C PRO A 204 12.21 -17.70 2.81
N PRO A 205 10.99 -18.27 2.72
CA PRO A 205 10.33 -18.94 3.84
C PRO A 205 11.22 -19.97 4.54
N GLY A 206 11.25 -19.95 5.88
CA GLY A 206 12.12 -20.80 6.71
C GLY A 206 13.57 -20.31 6.84
N THR A 207 13.92 -19.19 6.21
CA THR A 207 15.26 -18.58 6.32
C THR A 207 15.14 -17.17 6.89
N SER A 208 15.63 -16.96 8.12
CA SER A 208 15.67 -15.64 8.75
C SER A 208 16.42 -14.64 7.87
N PHE A 209 15.74 -13.56 7.48
CA PHE A 209 16.33 -12.50 6.67
C PHE A 209 17.31 -11.64 7.50
N PHE A 210 17.06 -11.52 8.82
CA PHE A 210 17.93 -10.79 9.75
C PHE A 210 18.64 -11.73 10.74
N PRO A 211 19.62 -12.55 10.31
CA PRO A 211 20.26 -13.51 11.19
C PRO A 211 21.04 -12.83 12.33
N GLY A 212 21.01 -13.44 13.52
CA GLY A 212 21.97 -13.16 14.61
C GLY A 212 21.89 -11.77 15.24
N GLY A 213 20.72 -11.12 15.25
CA GLY A 213 20.57 -9.79 15.84
C GLY A 213 21.19 -8.67 14.99
N ALA A 214 21.30 -8.88 13.68
CA ALA A 214 21.66 -7.85 12.72
C ALA A 214 20.78 -6.60 12.90
N ARG A 215 21.31 -5.42 12.51
CA ARG A 215 20.54 -4.17 12.53
C ARG A 215 19.32 -4.33 11.63
N THR A 216 18.16 -4.54 12.23
CA THR A 216 16.90 -4.58 11.52
C THR A 216 16.59 -3.19 10.98
N ARG A 217 16.11 -3.15 9.73
CA ARG A 217 15.49 -1.96 9.16
C ARG A 217 13.99 -2.20 9.03
N PRO A 218 13.16 -1.15 9.01
CA PRO A 218 11.72 -1.34 8.96
C PRO A 218 11.28 -2.12 7.72
N LEU A 219 10.26 -2.97 7.90
CA LEU A 219 9.62 -3.72 6.82
C LEU A 219 8.39 -2.96 6.36
N ILE A 220 8.28 -2.77 5.06
CA ILE A 220 7.08 -2.25 4.40
C ILE A 220 6.64 -3.28 3.39
N PHE A 221 5.36 -3.65 3.42
CA PHE A 221 4.85 -4.71 2.57
C PHE A 221 3.40 -4.51 2.16
N SER A 222 3.03 -5.10 1.02
CA SER A 222 1.66 -5.27 0.55
C SER A 222 1.34 -6.76 0.52
N HIS A 223 0.09 -7.11 0.83
CA HIS A 223 -0.40 -8.49 0.69
C HIS A 223 -0.67 -8.90 -0.76
N GLY A 224 -0.47 -8.00 -1.73
CA GLY A 224 -0.67 -8.34 -3.13
C GLY A 224 -2.15 -8.58 -3.49
N PRO A 225 -2.41 -9.34 -4.57
CA PRO A 225 -3.74 -9.57 -5.12
C PRO A 225 -4.72 -10.31 -4.20
N ASP A 226 -4.25 -11.22 -3.34
CA ASP A 226 -5.13 -12.04 -2.53
C ASP A 226 -5.60 -11.33 -1.25
N GLY A 227 -4.83 -10.33 -0.78
CA GLY A 227 -5.10 -9.58 0.45
C GLY A 227 -4.85 -10.38 1.74
N LEU A 228 -4.31 -11.60 1.64
CA LEU A 228 -4.20 -12.58 2.71
C LEU A 228 -2.76 -12.66 3.23
N GLY A 229 -2.31 -11.65 3.96
CA GLY A 229 -1.00 -11.72 4.62
C GLY A 229 -0.97 -12.59 5.87
N THR A 230 0.07 -13.40 6.00
CA THR A 230 0.44 -14.07 7.26
C THR A 230 1.39 -13.27 8.13
N THR A 231 1.96 -12.19 7.60
CA THR A 231 2.73 -11.24 8.40
C THR A 231 1.77 -10.47 9.29
N LYS A 232 1.57 -10.95 10.52
CA LYS A 232 0.91 -10.19 11.58
C LYS A 232 1.92 -9.28 12.26
N VAL A 233 1.49 -8.06 12.54
CA VAL A 233 2.22 -7.11 13.35
C VAL A 233 1.86 -7.33 14.82
N ASN A 234 2.79 -7.07 15.74
CA ASN A 234 2.56 -7.25 17.16
C ASN A 234 1.42 -6.33 17.63
N ALA A 235 0.30 -6.93 18.05
CA ALA A 235 -0.85 -6.20 18.61
C ALA A 235 -0.52 -5.44 19.91
N GLY A 236 0.52 -5.86 20.63
CA GLY A 236 0.93 -5.27 21.91
C GLY A 236 1.70 -3.95 21.79
N GLY A 237 2.18 -3.59 20.59
CA GLY A 237 3.12 -2.48 20.39
C GLY A 237 4.52 -2.79 20.93
N ASN A 238 5.46 -1.87 20.69
CA ASN A 238 6.87 -2.00 21.07
C ASN A 238 7.23 -1.30 22.40
N LEU A 239 6.49 -0.25 22.79
CA LEU A 239 6.74 0.56 23.98
C LEU A 239 6.33 -0.11 25.31
N PRO A 240 5.22 -0.88 25.39
CA PRO A 240 4.86 -1.57 26.63
C PRO A 240 5.82 -2.73 26.97
N SER A 241 6.53 -3.27 25.98
CA SER A 241 7.27 -4.53 26.05
C SER A 241 8.78 -4.41 25.79
N VAL A 242 9.40 -3.24 25.98
CA VAL A 242 10.85 -3.04 25.70
C VAL A 242 11.76 -4.06 26.43
N ALA A 243 11.26 -4.73 27.49
CA ALA A 243 11.96 -5.79 28.21
C ALA A 243 11.72 -7.24 27.67
N GLY A 244 10.85 -7.43 26.67
CA GLY A 244 10.32 -8.74 26.26
C GLY A 244 10.50 -9.13 24.79
N GLY A 245 11.27 -8.37 24.01
CA GLY A 245 11.47 -8.59 22.58
C GLY A 245 10.70 -7.58 21.73
N LEU A 246 11.40 -6.96 20.79
CA LEU A 246 10.84 -5.99 19.85
C LEU A 246 10.19 -6.75 18.68
N GLY A 247 8.92 -6.48 18.39
CA GLY A 247 8.18 -6.88 17.17
C GLY A 247 8.40 -8.31 16.64
N GLY A 248 7.51 -9.24 17.02
CA GLY A 248 7.50 -10.61 16.50
C GLY A 248 6.54 -10.80 15.32
N HIS A 249 7.05 -11.42 14.24
CA HIS A 249 6.23 -12.20 13.32
C HIS A 249 5.52 -13.30 14.13
N ASP A 250 4.19 -13.31 14.12
CA ASP A 250 3.42 -14.46 14.64
C ASP A 250 3.60 -15.63 13.65
N GLY A 251 4.63 -16.45 13.87
CA GLY A 251 4.97 -17.61 13.03
C GLY A 251 3.92 -18.73 12.99
N SER A 252 2.68 -18.47 13.40
CA SER A 252 1.61 -19.46 13.52
C SER A 252 0.70 -19.59 12.28
N GLY A 253 1.06 -18.96 11.14
CA GLY A 253 0.26 -18.99 9.90
C GLY A 253 0.87 -19.81 8.76
N THR A 254 0.03 -20.41 7.90
CA THR A 254 0.46 -20.98 6.61
C THR A 254 1.04 -19.87 5.75
N ASP A 255 2.34 -19.90 5.43
CA ASP A 255 2.99 -18.83 4.67
C ASP A 255 2.29 -18.56 3.33
N ARG A 256 1.60 -17.41 3.24
CA ARG A 256 0.91 -16.93 2.04
C ARG A 256 1.68 -15.83 1.32
N ARG A 257 2.93 -15.56 1.68
CA ARG A 257 3.72 -14.45 1.14
C ARG A 257 4.15 -14.64 -0.33
N VAL A 258 3.68 -15.67 -1.04
CA VAL A 258 4.06 -15.95 -2.44
C VAL A 258 3.70 -14.80 -3.38
N ASP A 259 2.71 -13.99 -3.02
CA ASP A 259 2.27 -12.82 -3.77
C ASP A 259 2.47 -11.48 -3.05
N ASN A 260 3.01 -11.50 -1.82
CA ASN A 260 3.41 -10.29 -1.11
C ASN A 260 4.48 -9.53 -1.90
N VAL A 261 4.42 -8.21 -1.81
CA VAL A 261 5.45 -7.31 -2.32
C VAL A 261 6.10 -6.61 -1.14
N THR A 262 7.42 -6.61 -1.05
CA THR A 262 8.16 -6.02 0.09
C THR A 262 9.30 -5.12 -0.36
N ASN A 263 9.77 -4.25 0.55
CA ASN A 263 10.98 -3.45 0.35
C ASN A 263 12.29 -4.28 0.37
N PHE A 264 12.21 -5.61 0.55
CA PHE A 264 13.34 -6.54 0.55
C PHE A 264 13.38 -7.44 -0.69
N ASP A 265 12.37 -7.42 -1.56
CA ASP A 265 12.28 -8.34 -2.70
C ASP A 265 13.51 -8.24 -3.63
N ALA A 266 14.04 -7.02 -3.81
CA ALA A 266 15.24 -6.78 -4.62
C ALA A 266 16.54 -7.28 -3.95
N GLU A 267 16.57 -7.39 -2.62
CA GLU A 267 17.72 -7.92 -1.88
C GLU A 267 17.70 -9.44 -1.84
N ALA A 268 16.53 -10.05 -1.73
CA ALA A 268 16.37 -11.50 -1.72
C ALA A 268 16.69 -12.18 -3.06
N GLN A 269 16.72 -11.41 -4.15
CA GLN A 269 17.08 -11.90 -5.49
C GLN A 269 18.58 -11.86 -5.79
N ARG A 270 19.42 -11.38 -4.87
CA ARG A 270 20.88 -11.30 -5.02
C ARG A 270 21.58 -12.52 -4.47
#